data_AF-G3AKX2-F1
#
_entry.id   AF-G3AKX2-F1
#
_cell.length_a   1.000
_cell.length_b   1.000
_cell.length_c   1.000
_cell.angle_alpha   90.00
_cell.angle_beta   90.00
_cell.angle_gamma   90.00
#
_symmetry.space_group_name_H-M   'P 1'
#
loop_
_entity.id
_entity.type
_entity.pdbx_description
1 polymer ?
#
loop_
_entity_poly.entity_id
_entity_poly.type
_entity_poly.pdbx_seq_one_letter_code
_entity_poly.pdbx_strand_id
1 'polypeptide(L)'
;MFDPYTNKTIVLSDPEHPELGDYKIPTPINYQKRDPYAKYDDQGNRRNKNEPMHPEQDLLDMWSTDKYDHVSLGTALKYNGIFFGSLFALGFTLWYFEWTPAKPAMIRSYPYNGLAAALGAGSDEDAHLYQARPDVTAEAECGILPDDEEVVKQKESYLQNNAKFIKVEAA
;
A
#
# COMPACT_ATOMS: atom_id res chain seq x y z
N MET A 1 -18.28 35.69 -31.64
CA MET A 1 -16.89 35.51 -32.12
C MET A 1 -16.89 35.53 -33.65
N PHE A 2 -15.89 36.13 -34.29
CA PHE A 2 -15.77 36.10 -35.76
C PHE A 2 -15.05 34.83 -36.19
N ASP A 3 -15.69 34.02 -37.03
CA ASP A 3 -15.06 32.85 -37.64
C ASP A 3 -14.43 33.24 -39.00
N PRO A 4 -13.09 33.23 -39.14
CA PRO A 4 -12.42 33.61 -40.37
C PRO A 4 -12.63 32.61 -41.52
N TYR A 5 -13.09 31.39 -41.25
CA TYR A 5 -13.29 30.36 -42.27
C TYR A 5 -14.67 30.44 -42.91
N THR A 6 -15.71 30.78 -42.14
CA THR A 6 -17.09 30.90 -42.65
C THR A 6 -17.51 32.34 -42.92
N ASN A 7 -16.68 33.34 -42.56
CA ASN A 7 -17.00 34.78 -42.61
C ASN A 7 -18.32 35.12 -41.88
N LYS A 8 -18.64 34.36 -40.83
CA LYS A 8 -19.85 34.57 -40.02
C LYS A 8 -19.47 34.94 -38.60
N THR A 9 -20.28 35.81 -38.01
CA THR A 9 -20.22 36.08 -36.57
C THR A 9 -21.06 35.03 -35.87
N ILE A 10 -20.43 34.12 -35.14
CA ILE A 10 -21.13 33.17 -34.28
C ILE A 10 -21.50 33.83 -32.95
N VAL A 11 -22.73 33.57 -32.49
CA VAL A 11 -23.17 33.92 -31.14
C VAL A 11 -22.60 32.87 -30.20
N LEU A 12 -21.86 33.32 -29.18
CA LEU A 12 -21.27 32.41 -28.20
C LEU A 12 -22.37 31.79 -27.35
N SER A 13 -22.28 30.48 -27.11
CA SER A 13 -23.20 29.77 -26.22
C SER A 13 -22.93 30.11 -24.75
N ASP A 14 -21.67 30.25 -24.37
CA ASP A 14 -21.22 30.72 -23.06
C ASP A 14 -20.18 31.85 -23.23
N PRO A 15 -20.47 33.08 -22.76
CA PRO A 15 -19.49 34.18 -22.78
C PRO A 15 -18.25 33.95 -21.91
N GLU A 16 -18.34 33.13 -20.86
CA GLU A 16 -17.21 32.83 -19.96
C GLU A 16 -16.25 31.80 -20.57
N HIS A 17 -16.75 30.96 -21.48
CA HIS A 17 -16.01 29.88 -22.17
C HIS A 17 -16.05 30.09 -23.70
N PRO A 18 -15.40 31.15 -24.23
CA PRO A 18 -15.47 31.52 -25.64
C PRO A 18 -14.90 30.46 -26.60
N GLU A 19 -14.06 29.56 -26.11
CA GLU A 19 -13.50 28.42 -26.83
C GLU A 19 -14.55 27.40 -27.28
N LEU A 20 -15.72 27.37 -26.63
CA LEU A 20 -16.83 26.48 -26.99
C LEU A 20 -17.61 26.99 -28.22
N GLY A 21 -17.40 28.23 -28.64
CA GLY A 21 -18.04 28.80 -29.83
C GLY A 21 -19.57 28.76 -29.74
N ASP A 22 -20.22 28.13 -30.73
CA ASP A 22 -21.68 27.95 -30.81
C ASP A 22 -22.15 26.58 -30.29
N TYR A 23 -21.27 25.84 -29.61
CA TYR A 23 -21.57 24.51 -29.11
C TYR A 23 -22.71 24.56 -28.09
N LYS A 24 -23.76 23.74 -28.31
CA LYS A 24 -24.91 23.67 -27.41
C LYS A 24 -24.55 22.87 -26.17
N ILE A 25 -24.52 23.53 -25.01
CA ILE A 25 -24.20 22.90 -23.73
C ILE A 25 -25.48 22.29 -23.13
N PRO A 26 -25.65 20.95 -23.12
CA PRO A 26 -26.76 20.31 -22.43
C PRO A 26 -26.64 20.47 -20.91
N THR A 27 -27.69 20.18 -20.16
CA THR A 27 -27.60 20.17 -18.68
C THR A 27 -26.60 19.10 -18.24
N PRO A 28 -25.63 19.43 -17.36
CA PRO A 28 -24.68 18.46 -16.85
C PRO A 28 -25.39 17.46 -15.93
N ILE A 29 -25.54 16.22 -16.41
CA ILE A 29 -26.12 15.11 -15.67
C ILE A 29 -25.10 13.99 -15.67
N ASN A 30 -24.71 13.50 -14.49
CA ASN A 30 -23.85 12.33 -14.39
C ASN A 30 -24.62 11.08 -14.85
N TYR A 31 -24.02 10.31 -15.77
CA TYR A 31 -24.67 9.22 -16.47
C TYR A 31 -24.98 8.03 -15.55
N GLN A 32 -24.29 7.91 -14.41
CA GLN A 32 -24.61 6.93 -13.38
C GLN A 32 -25.99 7.15 -12.73
N LYS A 33 -26.51 8.40 -12.76
CA LYS A 33 -27.84 8.72 -12.24
C LYS A 33 -28.97 8.53 -13.25
N ARG A 34 -28.65 8.25 -14.51
CA ARG A 34 -29.66 7.94 -15.53
C ARG A 34 -30.35 6.63 -15.19
N ASP A 35 -31.63 6.53 -15.54
CA ASP A 35 -32.45 5.35 -15.24
C ASP A 35 -31.78 4.07 -15.78
N PRO A 36 -31.36 3.14 -14.90
CA PRO A 36 -30.69 1.91 -15.35
C PRO A 36 -31.62 0.95 -16.11
N TYR A 37 -32.94 1.12 -15.99
CA TYR A 37 -33.94 0.24 -16.61
C TYR A 37 -34.43 0.74 -17.97
N ALA A 38 -34.09 1.97 -18.34
CA ALA A 38 -34.37 2.50 -19.68
C ALA A 38 -33.53 1.77 -20.75
N LYS A 39 -34.08 1.67 -21.96
CA LYS A 39 -33.39 1.10 -23.13
C LYS A 39 -32.60 2.19 -23.84
N TYR A 40 -31.29 2.03 -23.85
CA TYR A 40 -30.37 2.93 -24.55
C TYR A 40 -29.77 2.27 -25.79
N ASP A 41 -29.36 3.07 -26.78
CA ASP A 41 -28.59 2.56 -27.92
C ASP A 41 -27.24 1.96 -27.45
N ASP A 42 -26.57 2.64 -26.52
CA ASP A 42 -25.43 2.12 -25.78
C ASP A 42 -25.84 1.92 -24.32
N GLN A 43 -26.15 0.68 -23.97
CA GLN A 43 -26.60 0.34 -22.62
C GLN A 43 -25.49 0.47 -21.57
N GLY A 44 -24.23 0.21 -21.95
CA GLY A 44 -23.10 0.29 -21.02
C GLY A 44 -22.88 1.73 -20.56
N ASN A 45 -22.93 2.66 -21.50
CA ASN A 45 -22.77 4.08 -21.22
C ASN A 45 -24.08 4.81 -20.91
N ARG A 46 -25.24 4.14 -20.93
CA ARG A 46 -26.58 4.74 -20.78
C ARG A 46 -26.79 5.97 -21.68
N ARG A 47 -26.44 5.82 -22.96
CA ARG A 47 -26.43 6.91 -23.96
C ARG A 47 -27.18 6.53 -25.23
N ASN A 48 -27.90 7.50 -25.80
CA ASN A 48 -28.58 7.35 -27.09
C ASN A 48 -27.78 7.97 -28.24
N LYS A 49 -28.03 7.50 -29.46
CA LYS A 49 -27.47 8.09 -30.68
C LYS A 49 -27.97 9.52 -30.85
N ASN A 50 -27.10 10.39 -31.34
CA ASN A 50 -27.37 11.82 -31.59
C ASN A 50 -27.75 12.64 -30.35
N GLU A 51 -27.56 12.08 -29.14
CA GLU A 51 -27.73 12.83 -27.91
C GLU A 51 -26.64 13.91 -27.79
N PRO A 52 -27.01 15.18 -27.52
CA PRO A 52 -26.06 16.26 -27.28
C PRO A 52 -25.08 15.89 -26.16
N MET A 53 -23.79 16.11 -26.42
CA MET A 53 -22.73 15.77 -25.47
C MET A 53 -22.37 17.00 -24.64
N HIS A 54 -22.19 16.85 -23.33
CA HIS A 54 -21.61 17.95 -22.54
C HIS A 54 -20.14 18.16 -22.95
N PRO A 55 -19.59 19.39 -22.96
CA PRO A 55 -18.16 19.60 -23.20
C PRO A 55 -17.28 18.78 -22.24
N GLU A 56 -17.66 18.75 -20.97
CA GLU A 56 -17.01 17.97 -19.91
C GLU A 56 -17.67 16.58 -19.73
N GLN A 57 -17.89 15.88 -20.84
CA GLN A 57 -18.55 14.58 -20.82
C GLN A 57 -17.71 13.51 -20.10
N ASP A 58 -16.39 13.64 -20.13
CA ASP A 58 -15.43 12.78 -19.45
C ASP A 58 -15.60 12.77 -17.92
N LEU A 59 -16.04 13.89 -17.33
CA LEU A 59 -16.35 13.99 -15.90
C LEU A 59 -17.76 13.47 -15.55
N LEU A 60 -18.60 13.24 -16.56
CA LEU A 60 -20.02 12.92 -16.38
C LEU A 60 -20.41 11.55 -16.92
N ASP A 61 -19.54 10.86 -17.66
CA ASP A 61 -19.84 9.57 -18.26
C ASP A 61 -19.90 8.44 -17.23
N MET A 62 -20.14 7.21 -17.69
CA MET A 62 -20.19 6.03 -16.81
C MET A 62 -18.82 5.67 -16.22
N TRP A 63 -17.73 6.12 -16.85
CA TRP A 63 -16.35 5.84 -16.47
C TRP A 63 -15.77 6.90 -15.54
N SER A 64 -16.49 7.99 -15.32
CA SER A 64 -16.20 9.02 -14.34
C SER A 64 -16.27 8.47 -12.91
N THR A 65 -15.77 9.26 -11.96
CA THR A 65 -15.81 8.90 -10.55
C THR A 65 -17.25 8.79 -10.04
N ASP A 66 -17.49 7.77 -9.22
CA ASP A 66 -18.81 7.52 -8.65
C ASP A 66 -19.31 8.70 -7.82
N LYS A 67 -20.55 9.13 -8.10
CA LYS A 67 -21.20 10.19 -7.34
C LYS A 67 -22.08 9.62 -6.23
N TYR A 68 -21.68 9.84 -4.98
CA TYR A 68 -22.42 9.37 -3.81
C TYR A 68 -23.28 10.49 -3.21
N ASP A 69 -24.61 10.36 -3.25
CA ASP A 69 -25.54 11.39 -2.73
C ASP A 69 -26.27 10.98 -1.44
N HIS A 70 -25.96 9.81 -0.87
CA HIS A 70 -26.65 9.32 0.33
C HIS A 70 -26.46 10.24 1.54
N VAL A 71 -25.33 10.94 1.63
CA VAL A 71 -25.02 11.93 2.66
C VAL A 71 -24.34 13.14 2.02
N SER A 72 -24.50 14.32 2.63
CA SER A 72 -23.79 15.52 2.17
C SER A 72 -22.28 15.38 2.36
N LEU A 73 -21.49 16.05 1.52
CA LEU A 73 -20.03 16.05 1.62
C LEU A 73 -19.54 16.49 3.00
N GLY A 74 -20.14 17.54 3.57
CA GLY A 74 -19.79 18.02 4.91
C GLY A 74 -20.05 16.98 5.99
N THR A 75 -21.16 16.25 5.89
CA THR A 75 -21.49 15.14 6.80
C THR A 75 -20.50 13.98 6.65
N ALA A 76 -20.18 13.57 5.41
CA ALA A 76 -19.24 12.49 5.13
C ALA A 76 -17.85 12.79 5.69
N LEU A 77 -17.33 13.99 5.45
CA LEU A 77 -16.03 14.42 5.97
C LEU A 77 -16.04 14.50 7.49
N LYS A 78 -17.11 15.00 8.10
CA LYS A 78 -17.26 15.04 9.57
C LYS A 78 -17.19 13.64 10.17
N TYR A 79 -17.91 12.67 9.63
CA TYR A 79 -17.92 11.31 10.17
C TYR A 79 -16.58 10.61 9.99
N ASN A 80 -15.94 10.74 8.84
CA ASN A 80 -14.58 10.21 8.65
C ASN A 80 -13.57 10.87 9.59
N GLY A 81 -13.65 12.20 9.75
CA GLY A 81 -12.80 12.94 10.68
C GLY A 81 -12.97 12.51 12.13
N ILE A 82 -14.21 12.29 12.58
CA ILE A 82 -14.49 11.76 13.92
C ILE A 82 -13.94 10.34 14.06
N PHE A 83 -14.16 9.47 13.07
CA PHE A 83 -13.70 8.09 13.11
C PHE A 83 -12.17 8.01 13.22
N PHE A 84 -11.44 8.57 12.26
CA PHE A 84 -9.98 8.54 12.28
C PHE A 84 -9.41 9.35 13.45
N GLY A 85 -10.01 10.49 13.77
CA GLY A 85 -9.65 11.29 14.94
C GLY A 85 -9.77 10.51 16.24
N SER A 86 -10.84 9.73 16.42
CA SER A 86 -11.03 8.89 17.60
C SER A 86 -10.00 7.76 17.69
N LEU A 87 -9.64 7.15 16.55
CA LEU A 87 -8.62 6.09 16.49
C LEU A 87 -7.25 6.63 16.89
N PHE A 88 -6.85 7.79 16.33
CA PHE A 88 -5.58 8.44 16.69
C PHE A 88 -5.58 8.94 18.13
N ALA A 89 -6.68 9.53 18.61
CA ALA A 89 -6.80 9.99 19.99
C ALA A 89 -6.66 8.84 21.00
N LEU A 90 -7.28 7.68 20.70
CA LEU A 90 -7.14 6.48 21.52
C LEU A 90 -5.70 5.97 21.52
N GLY A 91 -5.08 5.82 20.35
CA GLY A 91 -3.70 5.37 20.22
C GLY A 91 -2.72 6.30 20.94
N PHE A 92 -2.90 7.61 20.80
CA PHE A 92 -2.10 8.62 21.49
C PHE A 92 -2.29 8.55 23.01
N THR A 93 -3.52 8.35 23.48
CA THR A 93 -3.82 8.24 24.91
C THR A 93 -3.15 6.99 25.51
N LEU A 94 -3.25 5.84 24.83
CA LEU A 94 -2.59 4.61 25.27
C LEU A 94 -1.07 4.75 25.36
N TRP A 95 -0.46 5.44 24.38
CA TRP A 95 0.97 5.71 24.35
C TRP A 95 1.40 6.73 25.42
N TYR A 96 0.70 7.86 25.53
CA TYR A 96 1.05 8.96 26.43
C TYR A 96 0.94 8.57 27.91
N PHE A 97 -0.09 7.80 28.27
CA PHE A 97 -0.28 7.31 29.64
C PHE A 97 0.44 6.00 29.93
N GLU A 98 1.19 5.45 28.97
CA GLU A 98 1.87 4.15 29.09
C GLU A 98 0.95 3.04 29.64
N TRP A 99 -0.30 2.99 29.16
CA TRP A 99 -1.27 2.01 29.68
C TRP A 99 -0.88 0.56 29.29
N THR A 100 0.03 0.39 28.35
CA THR A 100 0.61 -0.92 28.04
C THR A 100 1.60 -1.34 29.14
N PRO A 101 1.48 -2.56 29.70
CA PRO A 101 2.42 -3.03 30.71
C PRO A 101 3.84 -3.09 30.16
N ALA A 102 4.80 -2.70 30.98
CA ALA A 102 6.21 -2.86 30.66
C ALA A 102 6.54 -4.34 30.39
N LYS A 103 7.43 -4.59 29.43
CA LYS A 103 7.88 -5.95 29.12
C LYS A 103 8.62 -6.50 30.35
N PRO A 104 8.16 -7.62 30.96
CA PRO A 104 8.72 -8.12 32.21
C PRO A 104 10.08 -8.81 32.02
N ALA A 105 10.51 -9.05 30.79
CA ALA A 105 11.75 -9.73 30.46
C ALA A 105 12.50 -9.00 29.34
N MET A 106 13.82 -9.13 29.37
CA MET A 106 14.69 -8.70 28.28
C MET A 106 14.36 -9.46 26.99
N ILE A 107 14.60 -8.81 25.85
CA ILE A 107 14.36 -9.42 24.55
C ILE A 107 15.36 -10.58 24.39
N ARG A 108 14.89 -11.72 23.87
CA ARG A 108 15.76 -12.86 23.55
C ARG A 108 16.88 -12.42 22.60
N SER A 109 18.12 -12.70 23.00
CA SER A 109 19.32 -12.61 22.18
C SER A 109 19.76 -13.98 21.69
N TYR A 110 20.62 -13.98 20.67
CA TYR A 110 21.07 -15.18 19.98
C TYR A 110 22.61 -15.16 19.80
N PRO A 111 23.31 -16.28 20.06
CA PRO A 111 24.77 -16.37 19.93
C PRO A 111 25.23 -16.39 18.46
N TYR A 112 26.54 -16.42 18.23
CA TYR A 112 27.16 -16.46 16.90
C TYR A 112 26.75 -15.26 16.05
N ASN A 113 26.85 -14.07 16.62
CA ASN A 113 26.44 -12.85 15.96
C ASN A 113 25.01 -12.96 15.40
N GLY A 114 24.05 -13.36 16.26
CA GLY A 114 22.64 -13.47 15.88
C GLY A 114 22.33 -14.57 14.86
N LEU A 115 23.04 -15.70 14.90
CA LEU A 115 22.89 -16.81 13.95
C LEU A 115 23.07 -16.41 12.46
N ALA A 116 23.87 -15.38 12.17
CA ALA A 116 23.99 -14.84 10.80
C ALA A 116 24.33 -15.92 9.75
N ALA A 117 25.33 -16.77 10.03
CA ALA A 117 25.73 -17.85 9.13
C ALA A 117 24.61 -18.88 8.93
N ALA A 118 23.91 -19.26 10.00
CA ALA A 118 22.79 -20.20 9.93
C ALA A 118 21.56 -19.62 9.21
N LEU A 119 21.44 -18.29 9.19
CA LEU A 119 20.37 -17.57 8.51
C LEU A 119 20.71 -17.20 7.06
N GLY A 120 21.89 -17.60 6.56
CA GLY A 120 22.26 -17.48 5.14
C GLY A 120 23.25 -16.38 4.82
N ALA A 121 23.94 -15.81 5.81
CA ALA A 121 25.07 -14.94 5.54
C ALA A 121 26.17 -15.71 4.79
N GLY A 122 26.51 -15.23 3.59
CA GLY A 122 27.61 -15.80 2.78
C GLY A 122 28.99 -15.31 3.21
N SER A 123 29.04 -14.18 3.94
CA SER A 123 30.25 -13.53 4.40
C SER A 123 30.01 -12.77 5.71
N ASP A 124 31.08 -12.43 6.42
CA ASP A 124 30.98 -11.60 7.64
C ASP A 124 30.51 -10.18 7.33
N GLU A 125 30.78 -9.67 6.13
CA GLU A 125 30.32 -8.36 5.68
C GLU A 125 28.78 -8.32 5.54
N ASP A 126 28.19 -9.41 5.02
CA ASP A 126 26.75 -9.54 4.86
C ASP A 126 26.02 -9.93 6.16
N ALA A 127 26.75 -10.31 7.21
CA ALA A 127 26.18 -10.85 8.43
C ALA A 127 25.13 -9.94 9.07
N HIS A 128 25.29 -8.62 8.97
CA HIS A 128 24.36 -7.63 9.51
C HIS A 128 22.95 -7.72 8.92
N LEU A 129 22.80 -8.25 7.70
CA LEU A 129 21.50 -8.44 7.04
C LEU A 129 20.76 -9.68 7.57
N TYR A 130 21.51 -10.69 8.01
CA TYR A 130 21.01 -11.99 8.44
C TYR A 130 21.01 -12.17 9.96
N GLN A 131 21.44 -11.16 10.70
CA GLN A 131 21.49 -11.16 12.16
C GLN A 131 20.09 -11.14 12.78
N ALA A 132 19.77 -12.17 13.55
CA ALA A 132 18.61 -12.19 14.43
C ALA A 132 18.99 -11.70 15.83
N ARG A 133 18.68 -10.44 16.16
CA ARG A 133 18.81 -9.85 17.51
C ARG A 133 20.13 -10.25 18.23
N PRO A 134 21.29 -9.92 17.65
CA PRO A 134 22.58 -10.22 18.24
C PRO A 134 22.77 -9.43 19.54
N ASP A 135 23.42 -10.05 20.52
CA ASP A 135 23.92 -9.39 21.73
C ASP A 135 25.43 -9.58 21.79
N VAL A 136 26.12 -8.69 21.08
CA VAL A 136 27.59 -8.72 20.95
C VAL A 136 28.30 -8.47 22.27
N THR A 137 27.65 -7.76 23.21
CA THR A 137 28.19 -7.51 24.54
C THR A 137 28.15 -8.77 25.40
N ALA A 138 27.02 -9.47 25.45
CA ALA A 138 26.89 -10.70 26.20
C ALA A 138 27.79 -11.82 25.62
N GLU A 139 27.90 -11.89 24.29
CA GLU A 139 28.80 -12.85 23.64
C GLU A 139 30.27 -12.58 23.97
N ALA A 140 30.70 -11.31 24.02
CA ALA A 140 32.06 -10.95 24.40
C ALA A 140 32.38 -11.19 25.88
N GLU A 141 31.40 -10.97 26.78
CA GLU A 141 31.60 -11.08 28.23
C GLU A 141 31.42 -12.51 28.76
N CYS A 142 30.34 -13.20 28.34
CA CYS A 142 29.99 -14.53 28.83
C CYS A 142 30.53 -15.65 27.94
N GLY A 143 30.98 -15.34 26.73
CA GLY A 143 31.38 -16.32 25.74
C GLY A 143 30.21 -17.17 25.24
N ILE A 144 30.53 -18.11 24.37
CA ILE A 144 29.58 -19.11 23.88
C ILE A 144 29.66 -20.32 24.81
N LEU A 145 28.50 -20.84 25.22
CA LEU A 145 28.46 -22.07 26.00
C LEU A 145 29.09 -23.22 25.20
N PRO A 146 29.89 -24.09 25.83
CA PRO A 146 30.45 -25.24 25.15
C PRO A 146 29.32 -26.17 24.69
N ASP A 147 29.54 -26.83 23.54
CA ASP A 147 28.68 -27.89 23.08
C ASP A 147 28.61 -29.03 24.12
N ASP A 148 27.48 -29.72 24.18
CA ASP A 148 27.31 -30.89 25.04
C ASP A 148 28.32 -31.98 24.66
N GLU A 149 29.05 -32.52 25.64
CA GLU A 149 30.09 -33.52 25.42
C GLU A 149 29.56 -34.76 24.67
N GLU A 150 28.32 -35.16 24.94
CA GLU A 150 27.71 -36.31 24.26
C GLU A 150 27.51 -36.04 22.76
N VAL A 151 27.09 -34.82 22.42
CA VAL A 151 26.89 -34.39 21.03
C VAL A 151 28.22 -34.33 20.29
N VAL A 152 29.27 -33.83 20.94
CA VAL A 152 30.63 -33.80 20.38
C VAL A 152 31.12 -35.22 20.10
N LYS A 153 31.04 -36.13 21.09
CA LYS A 153 31.44 -37.55 20.93
C LYS A 153 30.65 -38.25 19.82
N GLN A 154 29.33 -38.00 19.74
CA GLN A 154 28.48 -38.55 18.70
C GLN A 154 28.89 -38.04 17.31
N LYS A 155 29.14 -36.73 17.17
CA LYS A 155 29.62 -36.11 15.92
C LYS A 155 30.95 -36.71 15.48
N GLU A 156 31.91 -36.84 16.39
CA GLU A 156 33.21 -37.48 16.11
C GLU A 156 33.05 -38.93 15.67
N SER A 157 32.24 -39.72 16.39
CA SER A 157 31.97 -41.12 16.02
C SER A 157 31.34 -41.23 14.63
N TYR A 158 30.44 -40.32 14.28
CA TYR A 158 29.79 -40.26 12.97
C TYR A 158 30.81 -39.92 11.88
N LEU A 159 31.68 -38.93 12.11
CA LEU A 159 32.74 -38.54 11.17
C LEU A 159 33.72 -39.69 10.93
N GLN A 160 34.12 -40.41 11.98
CA GLN A 160 35.00 -41.58 11.86
C GLN A 160 34.35 -42.71 11.06
N ASN A 161 33.11 -43.05 11.39
CA ASN A 161 32.37 -44.14 10.72
C ASN A 161 32.07 -43.83 9.25
N ASN A 162 31.91 -42.54 8.90
CA ASN A 162 31.54 -42.10 7.55
C ASN A 162 32.69 -41.39 6.81
N ALA A 163 33.93 -41.51 7.29
CA ALA A 163 35.10 -40.84 6.71
C ALA A 163 35.29 -41.13 5.21
N LYS A 164 34.85 -42.32 4.75
CA LYS A 164 34.88 -42.71 3.33
C LYS A 164 33.98 -41.85 2.44
N PHE A 165 32.93 -41.25 2.99
CA PHE A 165 31.92 -40.46 2.27
C PHE A 165 32.09 -38.95 2.48
N ILE A 166 32.68 -38.55 3.60
CA ILE A 166 32.90 -37.14 3.98
C ILE A 166 34.34 -36.78 3.61
N LYS A 167 34.61 -36.51 2.33
CA LYS A 167 35.89 -35.89 1.95
C LYS A 167 35.91 -34.46 2.48
N VAL A 168 36.66 -34.22 3.54
CA VAL A 168 36.99 -32.86 3.99
C VAL A 168 38.18 -32.41 3.14
N GLU A 169 37.92 -31.75 2.01
CA GLU A 169 38.95 -30.90 1.40
C GLU A 169 39.17 -29.74 2.37
N ALA A 170 40.29 -29.80 3.10
CA ALA A 170 40.77 -28.67 3.87
C ALA A 170 41.23 -27.59 2.88
N ALA A 171 40.43 -26.55 2.73
CA ALA A 171 40.76 -25.29 2.06
C ALA A 171 40.68 -24.16 3.08
#